data_AF-A0A0G1R3M6-F1
#
_entry.id   AF-A0A0G1R3M6-F1
#
_cell.length_a   1.000
_cell.length_b   1.000
_cell.length_c   1.000
_cell.angle_alpha   90.00
_cell.angle_beta   90.00
_cell.angle_gamma   90.00
#
_symmetry.space_group_name_H-M   'P 1'
#
loop_
_entity.id
_entity.type
_entity.pdbx_description
1 polymer ?
#
loop_
_entity_poly.entity_id
_entity_poly.type
_entity_poly.pdbx_seq_one_letter_code
_entity_poly.pdbx_strand_id
1 'polypeptide(L)'
;MQDFKGIYLGFSPTDESDVLMGEIEITISDKTAKLRMATGLKIVREEISLDDFEPMTAEELKALWKEGPDYSSRTAGFKGLSGHLQFIFFKDPSDEEPGLLIRTGGIGDMLGPTFLFSPAQIARGVFDKAVQAVENGEVGIFPRLRNNGKAELKK
;
A
#
# COMPACT_ATOMS: atom_id res chain seq x y z
N MET A 1 7.41 -10.53 -10.78
CA MET A 1 7.43 -9.92 -9.44
C MET A 1 8.71 -10.17 -8.64
N GLN A 2 9.67 -10.98 -9.09
CA GLN A 2 10.88 -11.27 -8.28
C GLN A 2 11.70 -10.04 -7.88
N ASP A 3 11.81 -9.04 -8.75
CA ASP A 3 12.54 -7.80 -8.46
C ASP A 3 11.87 -6.90 -7.42
N PHE A 4 10.62 -7.22 -7.04
CA PHE A 4 9.80 -6.42 -6.12
C PHE A 4 9.60 -7.09 -4.77
N LYS A 5 10.37 -8.15 -4.47
CA LYS A 5 10.34 -8.80 -3.16
C LYS A 5 10.71 -7.83 -2.05
N GLY A 6 10.09 -8.02 -0.89
CA GLY A 6 10.40 -7.24 0.30
C GLY A 6 9.15 -6.88 1.09
N ILE A 7 9.37 -6.03 2.09
CA ILE A 7 8.33 -5.53 2.97
C ILE A 7 8.03 -4.09 2.56
N TYR A 8 6.75 -3.83 2.28
CA TYR A 8 6.21 -2.53 2.00
C TYR A 8 5.31 -2.14 3.16
N LEU A 9 5.40 -0.88 3.59
CA LEU A 9 4.63 -0.35 4.71
C LEU A 9 3.90 0.90 4.24
N GLY A 10 2.72 1.15 4.74
CA GLY A 10 1.95 2.32 4.31
C GLY A 10 0.72 2.55 5.13
N PHE A 11 -0.20 3.29 4.53
CA PHE A 11 -1.46 3.69 5.13
C PHE A 11 -2.60 3.25 4.23
N SER A 12 -3.62 2.64 4.82
CA SER A 12 -4.84 2.28 4.10
C SER A 12 -6.07 2.82 4.83
N PRO A 13 -7.09 3.35 4.11
CA PRO A 13 -8.34 3.79 4.72
C PRO A 13 -9.04 2.65 5.45
N THR A 14 -9.65 2.93 6.60
CA THR A 14 -10.49 1.95 7.31
C THR A 14 -11.96 2.33 7.20
N ASP A 15 -12.83 1.33 7.29
CA ASP A 15 -14.29 1.49 7.34
C ASP A 15 -14.82 1.74 8.77
N GLU A 16 -13.94 1.80 9.76
CA GLU A 16 -14.30 2.05 11.17
C GLU A 16 -14.54 3.55 11.41
N SER A 17 -15.72 3.91 11.93
CA SER A 17 -16.19 5.30 12.00
C SER A 17 -15.29 6.26 12.78
N ASP A 18 -14.53 5.73 13.74
CA ASP A 18 -13.69 6.52 14.65
C ASP A 18 -12.21 6.54 14.20
N VAL A 19 -11.87 5.83 13.12
CA VAL A 19 -10.50 5.66 12.62
C VAL A 19 -10.47 5.83 11.10
N LEU A 20 -9.93 6.96 10.65
CA LEU A 20 -9.88 7.28 9.22
C LEU A 20 -8.89 6.41 8.43
N MET A 21 -7.79 5.98 9.05
CA MET A 21 -6.74 5.20 8.39
C MET A 21 -5.96 4.34 9.39
N GLY A 22 -5.34 3.27 8.90
CA GLY A 22 -4.49 2.40 9.70
C GLY A 22 -3.23 1.93 8.98
N GLU A 23 -2.27 1.44 9.76
CA GLU A 23 -1.02 0.91 9.24
C GLU A 23 -1.26 -0.39 8.46
N ILE A 24 -0.71 -0.46 7.24
CA ILE A 24 -0.74 -1.64 6.39
C ILE A 24 0.69 -2.09 6.07
N GLU A 25 0.90 -3.39 6.07
CA GLU A 25 2.12 -4.09 5.69
C GLU A 25 1.80 -5.07 4.58
N ILE A 26 2.64 -5.09 3.54
CA ILE A 26 2.64 -6.15 2.55
C ILE A 26 4.03 -6.74 2.45
N THR A 27 4.10 -8.05 2.64
CA THR A 27 5.31 -8.84 2.40
C THR A 27 5.18 -9.58 1.10
N ILE A 28 6.00 -9.23 0.12
CA ILE A 28 6.06 -9.87 -1.19
C ILE A 28 7.20 -10.87 -1.21
N SER A 29 6.88 -12.13 -1.47
CA SER A 29 7.82 -13.24 -1.61
C SER A 29 7.82 -13.78 -3.04
N ASP A 30 8.38 -14.98 -3.27
CA ASP A 30 8.40 -15.61 -4.59
C ASP A 30 7.01 -15.90 -5.16
N LYS A 31 6.10 -16.41 -4.33
CA LYS A 31 4.79 -16.91 -4.78
C LYS A 31 3.61 -16.28 -4.09
N THR A 32 3.82 -15.53 -3.01
CA THR A 32 2.73 -14.97 -2.23
C THR A 32 3.01 -13.52 -1.84
N ALA A 33 1.95 -12.73 -1.80
CA ALA A 33 1.89 -11.46 -1.11
C ALA A 33 1.04 -11.64 0.15
N LYS A 34 1.61 -11.31 1.31
CA LYS A 34 0.92 -11.37 2.61
C LYS A 34 0.63 -9.97 3.07
N LEU A 35 -0.65 -9.64 3.21
CA LEU A 35 -1.14 -8.35 3.65
C LEU A 35 -1.56 -8.43 5.11
N ARG A 36 -1.18 -7.41 5.88
CA ARG A 36 -1.60 -7.21 7.26
C ARG A 36 -2.01 -5.77 7.44
N MET A 37 -3.23 -5.52 7.92
CA MET A 37 -3.73 -4.17 8.13
C MET A 37 -4.28 -4.01 9.54
N ALA A 38 -3.88 -2.95 10.21
CA ALA A 38 -4.46 -2.49 11.46
C ALA A 38 -5.72 -1.67 11.17
N THR A 39 -6.89 -2.09 11.66
CA THR A 39 -8.16 -1.38 11.38
C THR A 39 -8.61 -0.48 12.53
N GLY A 40 -7.99 -0.59 13.71
CA GLY A 40 -8.45 0.05 14.94
C GLY A 40 -9.16 -0.90 15.89
N LEU A 41 -9.70 -2.02 15.39
CA LEU A 41 -10.27 -3.09 16.23
C LEU A 41 -9.38 -4.33 16.28
N LYS A 42 -8.77 -4.66 15.13
CA LYS A 42 -8.03 -5.91 14.92
C LYS A 42 -6.99 -5.74 13.82
N ILE A 43 -6.20 -6.81 13.65
CA ILE A 43 -5.39 -6.99 12.44
C ILE A 43 -6.17 -7.87 11.47
N VAL A 44 -6.50 -7.32 10.31
CA VAL A 44 -6.95 -8.09 9.14
C VAL A 44 -5.72 -8.66 8.44
N ARG A 45 -5.84 -9.91 7.96
CA ARG A 45 -4.76 -10.61 7.26
C ARG A 45 -5.32 -11.21 5.99
N GLU A 46 -4.58 -11.05 4.91
CA GLU A 46 -4.87 -11.69 3.64
C GLU A 46 -3.59 -12.29 3.08
N GLU A 47 -3.72 -13.42 2.40
CA GLU A 47 -2.63 -14.06 1.67
C GLU A 47 -3.09 -14.27 0.25
N ILE A 48 -2.33 -13.69 -0.68
CA ILE A 48 -2.65 -13.63 -2.10
C ILE A 48 -1.60 -14.44 -2.85
N SER A 49 -2.06 -15.35 -3.71
CA SER A 49 -1.19 -16.07 -4.64
C SER A 49 -0.73 -15.12 -5.75
N LEU A 50 0.58 -15.08 -6.00
CA LEU A 50 1.17 -14.30 -7.10
C LEU A 50 1.17 -15.07 -8.42
N ASP A 51 0.86 -16.37 -8.40
CA ASP A 51 0.65 -17.17 -9.61
C ASP A 51 -0.63 -16.71 -10.36
N ASP A 52 -1.54 -16.01 -9.65
CA ASP A 52 -2.77 -15.44 -10.21
C ASP A 52 -2.58 -14.00 -10.74
N PHE A 53 -1.34 -13.58 -10.99
CA PHE A 53 -1.02 -12.25 -11.50
C PHE A 53 -0.26 -12.32 -12.82
N GLU A 54 -0.63 -11.43 -13.73
CA GLU A 54 0.09 -11.21 -14.98
C GLU A 54 0.67 -9.79 -15.05
N PRO A 55 1.83 -9.62 -15.72
CA PRO A 55 2.38 -8.29 -15.94
C PRO A 55 1.44 -7.45 -16.80
N MET A 56 1.27 -6.18 -16.42
CA MET A 56 0.50 -5.22 -17.22
C MET A 56 1.30 -4.78 -18.44
N THR A 57 0.61 -4.50 -19.55
CA THR A 57 1.24 -3.93 -20.74
C THR A 57 1.59 -2.45 -20.53
N ALA A 58 2.44 -1.91 -21.41
CA ALA A 58 2.79 -0.49 -21.39
C ALA A 58 1.55 0.41 -21.59
N GLU A 59 0.61 -0.01 -22.46
CA GLU A 59 -0.64 0.69 -22.71
C GLU A 59 -1.55 0.68 -21.49
N GLU A 60 -1.64 -0.45 -20.78
CA GLU A 60 -2.42 -0.58 -19.54
C GLU A 60 -1.85 0.33 -18.45
N LEU A 61 -0.52 0.34 -18.28
CA LEU A 61 0.15 1.24 -17.34
C LEU A 61 -0.05 2.71 -17.71
N LYS A 62 0.10 3.07 -18.99
CA LYS A 62 -0.11 4.44 -19.48
C LYS A 62 -1.55 4.91 -19.26
N ALA A 63 -2.52 4.01 -19.39
CA ALA A 63 -3.93 4.33 -19.16
C ALA A 63 -4.24 4.72 -17.70
N LEU A 64 -3.37 4.40 -16.75
CA LEU A 64 -3.50 4.82 -15.35
C LEU A 64 -3.16 6.30 -15.13
N TRP A 65 -2.40 6.92 -16.03
CA TRP A 65 -1.76 8.24 -15.82
C TRP A 65 -2.18 9.29 -16.85
N LYS A 66 -3.40 9.19 -17.39
CA LYS A 66 -3.89 9.97 -18.55
C LYS A 66 -3.60 11.48 -18.53
N GLU A 67 -3.46 12.11 -17.37
CA GLU A 67 -3.22 13.56 -17.23
C GLU A 67 -2.00 13.93 -16.35
N GLY A 68 -1.01 13.04 -16.22
CA GLY A 68 0.15 13.25 -15.32
C GLY A 68 1.53 13.10 -15.96
N PRO A 69 2.60 13.24 -15.17
CA PRO A 69 3.96 12.86 -15.57
C PRO A 69 3.98 11.45 -16.15
N ASP A 70 4.85 11.18 -17.13
CA ASP A 70 4.97 9.85 -17.75
C ASP A 70 5.63 8.83 -16.81
N TYR A 71 4.88 8.41 -15.79
CA TYR A 71 5.26 7.39 -14.81
C TYR A 71 5.26 5.98 -15.42
N SER A 72 4.69 5.78 -16.60
CA SER A 72 4.60 4.46 -17.23
C SER A 72 5.99 3.85 -17.47
N SER A 73 6.98 4.68 -17.80
CA SER A 73 8.37 4.27 -18.01
C SER A 73 9.11 3.85 -16.72
N ARG A 74 8.74 4.47 -15.59
CA ARG A 74 9.34 4.26 -14.26
C ARG A 74 8.53 3.30 -13.39
N THR A 75 7.48 2.68 -13.93
CA THR A 75 6.64 1.76 -13.16
C THR A 75 6.68 0.35 -13.73
N ALA A 76 6.28 -0.61 -12.90
CA ALA A 76 5.95 -1.97 -13.32
C ALA A 76 4.61 -2.35 -12.69
N GLY A 77 3.67 -2.81 -13.51
CA GLY A 77 2.34 -3.19 -13.06
C GLY A 77 2.14 -4.69 -13.12
N PHE A 78 1.41 -5.22 -12.16
CA PHE A 78 0.89 -6.58 -12.17
C PHE A 78 -0.59 -6.51 -11.84
N LYS A 79 -1.42 -7.19 -12.63
CA LYS A 79 -2.86 -7.29 -12.39
C LYS A 79 -3.23 -8.74 -12.11
N GLY A 80 -4.15 -8.95 -11.19
CA GLY A 80 -4.74 -10.26 -10.97
C GLY A 80 -5.48 -10.73 -12.22
N LEU A 81 -5.66 -12.03 -12.41
CA LEU A 81 -6.36 -12.61 -13.56
C LEU A 81 -7.81 -12.09 -13.74
N SER A 82 -8.45 -11.64 -12.66
CA SER A 82 -9.77 -10.99 -12.71
C SER A 82 -9.73 -9.51 -13.12
N GLY A 83 -8.54 -8.91 -13.16
CA GLY A 83 -8.29 -7.51 -13.50
C GLY A 83 -8.55 -6.49 -12.38
N HIS A 84 -9.20 -6.91 -11.28
CA HIS A 84 -9.62 -6.02 -10.19
C HIS A 84 -8.47 -5.59 -9.28
N LEU A 85 -7.66 -6.55 -8.82
CA LEU A 85 -6.52 -6.28 -7.96
C LEU A 85 -5.29 -5.94 -8.80
N GLN A 86 -4.66 -4.81 -8.53
CA GLN A 86 -3.50 -4.31 -9.27
C GLN A 86 -2.42 -3.84 -8.29
N PHE A 87 -1.19 -4.27 -8.56
CA PHE A 87 0.03 -3.81 -7.89
C PHE A 87 0.86 -3.00 -8.88
N ILE A 88 1.07 -1.71 -8.58
CA ILE A 88 1.88 -0.82 -9.41
C ILE A 88 3.09 -0.37 -8.60
N PHE A 89 4.26 -0.87 -8.99
CA PHE A 89 5.54 -0.58 -8.36
C PHE A 89 6.21 0.59 -9.06
N PHE A 90 6.75 1.52 -8.29
CA PHE A 90 7.64 2.55 -8.79
C PHE A 90 9.08 2.05 -8.68
N LYS A 91 9.81 2.12 -9.80
CA LYS A 91 11.23 1.79 -9.86
C LYS A 91 12.00 2.98 -9.30
N ASP A 92 12.77 2.73 -8.25
CA ASP A 92 13.58 3.73 -7.56
C ASP A 92 12.77 4.98 -7.14
N PRO A 93 11.77 4.82 -6.26
CA PRO A 93 10.95 5.93 -5.80
C PRO A 93 11.78 6.91 -4.96
N SER A 94 11.59 8.20 -5.23
CA SER A 94 12.05 9.26 -4.33
C SER A 94 11.31 9.21 -2.99
N ASP A 95 11.72 10.03 -2.02
CA ASP A 95 11.08 10.05 -0.70
C ASP A 95 9.64 10.63 -0.72
N GLU A 96 9.29 11.35 -1.79
CA GLU A 96 7.95 11.94 -2.02
C GLU A 96 7.04 11.06 -2.91
N GLU A 97 7.59 10.03 -3.54
CA GLU A 97 6.85 9.09 -4.41
C GLU A 97 6.45 7.82 -3.64
N PRO A 98 5.31 7.19 -3.97
CA PRO A 98 5.00 5.87 -3.41
C PRO A 98 5.96 4.82 -3.99
N GLY A 99 6.29 3.79 -3.21
CA GLY A 99 7.02 2.62 -3.71
C GLY A 99 6.10 1.57 -4.34
N LEU A 100 4.91 1.41 -3.77
CA LEU A 100 3.87 0.52 -4.27
C LEU A 100 2.50 1.19 -4.14
N LEU A 101 1.73 1.14 -5.22
CA LEU A 101 0.33 1.53 -5.27
C LEU A 101 -0.54 0.28 -5.45
N ILE A 102 -1.60 0.17 -4.64
CA ILE A 102 -2.53 -0.96 -4.69
C ILE A 102 -3.92 -0.45 -5.03
N ARG A 103 -4.54 -1.12 -5.99
CA ARG A 103 -5.93 -0.93 -6.38
C ARG A 103 -6.65 -2.25 -6.25
N THR A 104 -7.76 -2.26 -5.54
CA THR A 104 -8.54 -3.48 -5.24
C THR A 104 -9.74 -3.64 -6.17
N GLY A 105 -10.12 -2.59 -6.90
CA GLY A 105 -11.31 -2.55 -7.75
C GLY A 105 -12.63 -2.47 -6.97
N GLY A 106 -12.58 -2.36 -5.64
CA GLY A 106 -13.74 -2.27 -4.75
C GLY A 106 -14.03 -0.86 -4.25
N ILE A 107 -15.02 -0.73 -3.35
CA ILE A 107 -15.43 0.56 -2.74
C ILE A 107 -14.25 1.21 -1.98
N GLY A 108 -13.31 0.42 -1.46
CA GLY A 108 -12.08 0.95 -0.84
C GLY A 108 -11.25 1.84 -1.77
N ASP A 109 -11.25 1.57 -3.09
CA ASP A 109 -10.58 2.42 -4.07
C ASP A 109 -11.30 3.76 -4.27
N MET A 110 -12.59 3.86 -3.92
CA MET A 110 -13.32 5.14 -3.93
C MET A 110 -12.91 6.06 -2.78
N LEU A 111 -12.42 5.51 -1.67
CA LEU A 111 -11.84 6.30 -0.57
C LEU A 111 -10.43 6.78 -0.90
N GLY A 112 -9.72 6.04 -1.75
CA GLY A 112 -8.43 6.42 -2.30
C GLY A 112 -7.52 5.21 -2.52
N PRO A 113 -6.55 5.28 -3.43
CA PRO A 113 -5.57 4.21 -3.61
C PRO A 113 -4.73 4.03 -2.33
N THR A 114 -4.38 2.79 -2.02
CA THR A 114 -3.46 2.50 -0.92
C THR A 114 -2.03 2.72 -1.41
N PHE A 115 -1.29 3.60 -0.73
CA PHE A 115 0.11 3.89 -1.01
C PHE A 115 1.01 3.25 0.05
N LEU A 116 2.07 2.58 -0.41
CA LEU A 116 3.09 2.02 0.46
C LEU A 116 4.48 2.49 0.06
N PHE A 117 5.32 2.67 1.06
CA PHE A 117 6.75 2.90 0.97
C PHE A 117 7.47 1.60 0.64
N SER A 118 8.42 1.69 -0.28
CA SER A 118 9.32 0.59 -0.66
C SER A 118 10.28 0.20 0.46
N PRO A 119 10.88 -1.01 0.40
CA PRO A 119 11.94 -1.41 1.34
C PRO A 119 13.07 -0.39 1.46
N ALA A 120 13.47 0.23 0.35
CA ALA A 120 14.52 1.23 0.33
C ALA A 120 14.11 2.52 1.07
N GLN A 121 12.86 2.99 0.88
CA GLN A 121 12.34 4.15 1.60
C GLN A 121 12.18 3.88 3.10
N ILE A 122 11.76 2.66 3.48
CA ILE A 122 11.69 2.24 4.88
C ILE A 122 13.09 2.25 5.50
N ALA A 123 14.10 1.69 4.82
CA ALA A 123 15.48 1.70 5.32
C ALA A 123 16.05 3.12 5.50
N ARG A 124 15.59 4.10 4.72
CA ARG A 124 15.94 5.52 4.87
C ARG A 124 15.13 6.26 5.95
N GLY A 125 14.16 5.60 6.59
CA GLY A 125 13.31 6.19 7.64
C GLY A 125 12.20 7.10 7.11
N VAL A 126 11.84 7.00 5.82
CA VAL A 126 10.76 7.81 5.22
C VAL A 126 9.42 7.44 5.84
N PHE A 127 9.16 6.14 6.03
CA PHE A 127 7.94 5.65 6.67
C PHE A 127 7.80 6.17 8.10
N ASP A 128 8.86 6.12 8.91
CA ASP A 128 8.79 6.59 10.31
C ASP A 128 8.47 8.09 10.39
N LYS A 129 9.03 8.91 9.50
CA LYS A 129 8.70 10.34 9.40
C LYS A 129 7.23 10.54 9.03
N ALA A 130 6.72 9.77 8.06
CA ALA A 130 5.32 9.85 7.65
C ALA A 130 4.38 9.44 8.78
N VAL A 131 4.71 8.39 9.53
CA VAL A 131 3.92 7.98 10.69
C VAL A 131 3.91 9.07 11.77
N GLN A 132 5.06 9.66 12.08
CA GLN A 132 5.11 10.77 13.04
C GLN A 132 4.24 11.95 12.59
N ALA A 133 4.23 12.28 11.30
CA ALA A 133 3.37 13.34 10.77
C ALA A 133 1.87 13.01 10.93
N VAL A 134 1.48 11.75 10.69
CA VAL A 134 0.09 11.29 10.89
C VAL A 134 -0.29 11.31 12.38
N GLU A 135 0.56 10.75 13.25
CA GLU A 135 0.32 10.68 14.71
C GLU A 135 0.32 12.05 15.41
N ASN A 136 0.98 13.06 14.81
CA ASN A 136 1.02 14.44 15.28
C ASN A 136 -0.02 15.35 14.59
N GLY A 137 -0.65 14.89 13.51
CA GLY A 137 -1.66 15.63 12.76
C GLY A 137 -3.06 15.57 13.40
N GLU A 138 -4.07 16.05 12.67
CA GLU A 138 -5.49 16.03 13.10
C GLU A 138 -6.16 14.65 12.94
N VAL A 139 -5.45 13.65 12.41
CA VAL A 139 -5.95 12.28 12.20
C VAL A 139 -5.98 11.55 13.54
N GLY A 140 -6.97 11.88 14.38
CA GLY A 140 -7.25 11.33 15.71
C GLY A 140 -6.36 10.17 16.20
N ILE A 141 -6.85 8.94 16.09
CA ILE A 141 -6.13 7.72 16.50
C ILE A 141 -5.62 7.01 15.26
N PHE A 142 -4.32 6.69 15.22
CA PHE A 142 -3.70 5.90 14.15
C PHE A 142 -3.31 4.50 14.66
N PRO A 143 -4.07 3.45 14.29
CA PRO A 143 -3.78 2.09 14.72
C PRO A 143 -2.51 1.55 14.09
N ARG A 144 -1.64 1.00 14.93
CA ARG A 144 -0.36 0.43 14.54
C ARG A 144 -0.41 -1.09 14.50
N LEU A 145 0.25 -1.70 13.53
CA LEU A 145 0.44 -3.15 13.49
C LEU A 145 1.20 -3.66 14.71
N ARG A 146 2.19 -2.89 15.19
CA ARG A 146 2.95 -3.18 16.42
C ARG A 146 2.08 -3.21 17.69
N ASN A 147 0.93 -2.54 17.68
CA ASN A 147 0.00 -2.47 18.81
C ASN A 147 -1.21 -3.40 18.61
N ASN A 148 -1.02 -4.52 17.91
CA ASN A 148 -2.08 -5.49 17.58
C ASN A 148 -3.26 -4.90 16.78
N GLY A 149 -3.04 -3.79 16.08
CA GLY A 149 -4.02 -3.15 15.22
C GLY A 149 -5.19 -2.50 15.95
N LYS A 150 -5.06 -2.24 17.26
CA LYS A 150 -6.07 -1.57 18.06
C LYS A 150 -5.80 -0.07 18.16
N ALA A 151 -6.88 0.70 18.08
CA ALA A 151 -6.88 2.12 18.38
C ALA A 151 -6.68 2.28 19.90
N GLU A 152 -5.53 2.81 20.30
CA GLU A 152 -5.31 3.21 21.69
C GLU A 152 -5.77 4.67 21.83
N LEU A 153 -6.86 4.88 22.58
CA LEU A 153 -7.25 6.22 23.00
C LEU A 153 -6.08 6.81 23.80
N LYS A 154 -5.51 7.92 23.34
CA LYS A 154 -4.58 8.72 24.15
C LYS A 154 -5.33 9.09 25.44
N LYS A 155 -4.85 8.58 26.58
CA LYS A 155 -5.35 8.94 27.91
C LYS A 155 -4.95 10.35 28.28
#